data_AF-A0A2V6PE29-F1
#
_entry.id   AF-A0A2V6PE29-F1
#
_cell.length_a   1.000
_cell.length_b   1.000
_cell.length_c   1.000
_cell.angle_alpha   90.00
_cell.angle_beta   90.00
_cell.angle_gamma   90.00
#
_symmetry.space_group_name_H-M   'P 1'
#
loop_
_entity.id
_entity.type
_entity.pdbx_description
1 polymer ?
#
loop_
_entity_poly.entity_id
_entity_poly.type
_entity_poly.pdbx_seq_one_letter_code
_entity_poly.pdbx_strand_id
1 'polypeptide(L)'
;MAVDAATAPMAAAARPDWPVLARRAHVRRVAGQSALLAFLLAVSVPIILPYFWMVVISLTARSGGVSTRVLWTTCAVIVPAVLVYSVVHLLSPSPRVRLVAGLVLLVSAGALLAALVGGHLHLANYRFLWRTNIIEEIRSKATAGGQFPSVWIAFRNSLALALSQTLVILTVASLAGYYVSRFAFR
;
A
#
# COMPACT_ATOMS: atom_id res chain seq x y z
N MET A 1 -5.07 33.59 -76.60
CA MET A 1 -5.19 32.15 -76.32
C MET A 1 -4.43 31.92 -75.03
N ALA A 2 -5.19 31.83 -73.94
CA ALA A 2 -4.70 31.76 -72.57
C ALA A 2 -4.44 30.29 -72.20
N VAL A 3 -3.30 30.01 -71.58
CA VAL A 3 -3.19 29.07 -70.46
C VAL A 3 -2.09 29.61 -69.56
N ASP A 4 -2.48 30.49 -68.64
CA ASP A 4 -1.65 30.83 -67.48
C ASP A 4 -1.40 29.54 -66.70
N ALA A 5 -0.14 29.13 -66.65
CA ALA A 5 0.31 28.09 -65.76
C ALA A 5 0.02 28.54 -64.33
N ALA A 6 -1.08 28.02 -63.77
CA ALA A 6 -1.44 28.15 -62.38
C ALA A 6 -0.32 27.53 -61.53
N THR A 7 0.69 28.35 -61.22
CA THR A 7 1.57 28.15 -60.09
C THR A 7 0.71 28.40 -58.85
N ALA A 8 -0.07 27.38 -58.49
CA ALA A 8 -0.62 27.29 -57.15
C ALA A 8 0.54 27.58 -56.20
N PRO A 9 0.43 28.57 -55.28
CA PRO A 9 1.42 28.70 -54.25
C PRO A 9 1.36 27.36 -53.50
N MET A 10 2.40 26.54 -53.65
CA MET A 10 2.65 25.42 -52.75
C MET A 10 2.60 26.07 -51.38
N ALA A 11 1.47 25.92 -50.69
CA ALA A 11 1.26 26.43 -49.36
C ALA A 11 2.47 25.96 -48.58
N ALA A 12 3.36 26.90 -48.25
CA ALA A 12 4.59 26.61 -47.55
C ALA A 12 4.19 25.80 -46.34
N ALA A 13 4.47 24.49 -46.37
CA ALA A 13 4.02 23.57 -45.33
C ALA A 13 4.53 24.15 -44.02
N ALA A 14 3.63 24.69 -43.21
CA ALA A 14 3.96 25.43 -42.01
C ALA A 14 4.86 24.52 -41.19
N ARG A 15 6.14 24.87 -41.05
CA ARG A 15 7.11 24.02 -40.37
C ARG A 15 6.56 23.73 -38.97
N PRO A 16 6.39 22.45 -38.58
CA PRO A 16 5.85 22.12 -37.29
C PRO A 16 6.69 22.79 -36.20
N ASP A 17 6.01 23.54 -35.32
CA ASP A 17 6.67 24.20 -34.19
C ASP A 17 6.99 23.17 -33.11
N TRP A 18 8.13 22.48 -33.30
CA TRP A 18 8.64 21.42 -32.44
C TRP A 18 8.67 21.78 -30.94
N PRO A 19 9.12 22.98 -30.50
CA PRO A 19 9.12 23.31 -29.07
C PRO A 19 7.70 23.42 -28.49
N VAL A 20 6.71 23.90 -29.25
CA VAL A 20 5.30 23.95 -28.79
C VAL A 20 4.72 22.54 -28.68
N LEU A 21 5.00 21.66 -29.66
CA LEU A 21 4.59 20.27 -29.62
C LEU A 21 5.27 19.51 -28.48
N ALA A 22 6.55 19.73 -28.24
CA ALA A 22 7.31 19.14 -27.14
C ALA A 22 6.77 19.57 -25.77
N ARG A 23 6.47 20.85 -25.57
CA ARG A 23 5.87 21.36 -24.33
C ARG A 23 4.48 20.76 -24.11
N ARG A 24 3.63 20.69 -25.14
CA ARG A 24 2.29 20.06 -25.05
C ARG A 24 2.38 18.57 -24.74
N ALA A 25 3.32 17.85 -25.35
CA ALA A 25 3.56 16.45 -25.06
C ALA A 25 4.03 16.23 -23.61
N HIS A 26 4.94 17.08 -23.12
CA HIS A 26 5.39 17.04 -21.73
C HIS A 26 4.25 17.29 -20.74
N VAL A 27 3.46 18.35 -20.95
CA VAL A 27 2.30 18.67 -20.09
C VAL A 27 1.28 17.53 -20.10
N ARG A 28 0.97 16.95 -21.26
CA ARG A 28 0.06 15.79 -21.35
C ARG A 28 0.59 14.58 -20.58
N ARG A 29 1.89 14.29 -20.67
CA ARG A 29 2.52 13.18 -19.94
C ARG A 29 2.44 13.40 -18.44
N VAL A 30 2.81 14.58 -17.95
CA VAL A 30 2.75 14.94 -16.53
C VAL A 30 1.31 14.90 -16.03
N ALA A 31 0.35 15.45 -16.78
CA ALA A 31 -1.07 15.44 -16.41
C ALA A 31 -1.62 14.01 -16.34
N GLY A 32 -1.32 13.16 -17.34
CA GLY A 32 -1.74 11.77 -17.35
C GLY A 32 -1.14 10.96 -16.18
N GLN A 33 0.16 11.11 -15.92
CA GLN A 33 0.82 10.46 -14.79
C GLN A 33 0.28 10.96 -13.45
N SER A 34 0.06 12.26 -13.29
CA SER A 34 -0.49 12.85 -12.07
C SER A 34 -1.92 12.39 -11.83
N ALA A 35 -2.75 12.31 -12.87
CA ALA A 35 -4.11 11.79 -12.79
C ALA A 35 -4.12 10.30 -12.39
N LEU A 36 -3.24 9.50 -12.98
CA LEU A 36 -3.09 8.08 -12.62
C LEU A 36 -2.65 7.93 -11.16
N LEU A 37 -1.64 8.68 -10.73
CA LEU A 37 -1.15 8.66 -9.34
C LEU A 37 -2.23 9.11 -8.35
N ALA A 38 -2.95 10.19 -8.66
CA ALA A 38 -4.04 10.68 -7.83
C ALA A 38 -5.18 9.65 -7.73
N PHE A 39 -5.54 9.01 -8.84
CA PHE A 39 -6.53 7.93 -8.87
C PHE A 39 -6.10 6.73 -8.04
N LEU A 40 -4.86 6.24 -8.24
CA LEU A 40 -4.31 5.13 -7.46
C LEU A 40 -4.27 5.46 -5.97
N LEU A 41 -3.89 6.69 -5.60
CA LEU A 41 -3.86 7.14 -4.21
C LEU A 41 -5.26 7.19 -3.61
N ALA A 42 -6.24 7.75 -4.33
CA ALA A 42 -7.63 7.83 -3.89
C ALA A 42 -8.26 6.46 -3.66
N VAL A 43 -7.95 5.47 -4.50
CA VAL A 43 -8.43 4.08 -4.34
C VAL A 43 -7.66 3.34 -3.23
N SER A 44 -6.36 3.62 -3.07
CA SER A 44 -5.51 2.92 -2.09
C SER A 44 -5.80 3.35 -0.64
N VAL A 45 -6.10 4.63 -0.40
CA VAL A 45 -6.38 5.14 0.96
C VAL A 45 -7.47 4.36 1.70
N PRO A 46 -8.69 4.14 1.15
CA PRO A 46 -9.73 3.39 1.85
C PRO A 46 -9.38 1.90 2.02
N ILE A 47 -8.51 1.35 1.18
CA ILE A 47 -8.02 -0.04 1.29
C ILE A 47 -7.01 -0.14 2.43
N ILE A 48 -6.05 0.79 2.51
CA ILE A 48 -4.95 0.74 3.49
C ILE A 48 -5.43 1.13 4.89
N LEU A 49 -6.37 2.07 5.00
CA LEU A 49 -6.78 2.65 6.29
C LEU A 49 -7.28 1.60 7.31
N PRO A 50 -8.12 0.60 6.95
CA PRO A 50 -8.50 -0.48 7.86
C PRO A 50 -7.33 -1.32 8.37
N TYR A 51 -6.37 -1.68 7.50
CA TYR A 51 -5.18 -2.43 7.91
C TYR A 51 -4.28 -1.60 8.81
N PHE A 52 -4.11 -0.33 8.48
CA PHE A 52 -3.37 0.61 9.32
C PHE A 52 -4.02 0.74 10.71
N TRP A 53 -5.34 0.81 10.76
CA TRP A 53 -6.09 0.82 12.01
C TRP A 53 -5.88 -0.45 12.84
N MET A 54 -5.87 -1.63 12.21
CA MET A 54 -5.55 -2.90 12.90
C MET A 54 -4.17 -2.87 13.56
N VAL A 55 -3.16 -2.28 12.89
CA VAL A 55 -1.81 -2.11 13.45
C VAL A 55 -1.81 -1.12 14.63
N VAL A 56 -2.54 -0.02 14.52
CA VAL A 56 -2.66 0.95 15.63
C VAL A 56 -3.34 0.30 16.84
N ILE A 57 -4.42 -0.47 16.64
CA ILE A 57 -5.11 -1.18 17.72
C ILE A 57 -4.20 -2.22 18.36
N SER A 58 -3.47 -3.03 17.57
CA SER A 58 -2.60 -4.07 18.12
C SER A 58 -1.52 -3.48 19.03
N LEU A 59 -1.06 -2.26 18.72
CA LEU A 59 -0.07 -1.55 19.52
C LEU A 59 -0.66 -0.73 20.67
N THR A 60 -1.93 -0.34 20.66
CA THR A 60 -2.45 0.67 21.63
C THR A 60 -3.67 0.27 22.44
N ALA A 61 -4.36 -0.81 22.10
CA ALA A 61 -5.53 -1.25 22.86
C ALA A 61 -5.12 -1.75 24.25
N ARG A 62 -5.63 -1.12 25.32
CA ARG A 62 -5.30 -1.48 26.72
C ARG A 62 -6.33 -2.46 27.34
N SER A 63 -7.60 -2.40 26.93
CA SER A 63 -8.68 -3.27 27.43
C SER A 63 -10.03 -2.98 26.73
N GLY A 64 -10.12 -3.12 25.41
CA GLY A 64 -11.37 -3.01 24.64
C GLY A 64 -11.81 -1.60 24.24
N GLY A 65 -11.21 -0.55 24.79
CA GLY A 65 -11.39 0.83 24.32
C GLY A 65 -10.47 1.13 23.13
N VAL A 66 -11.05 1.31 21.93
CA VAL A 66 -10.32 1.76 20.75
C VAL A 66 -10.39 3.29 20.69
N SER A 67 -9.24 3.96 20.84
CA SER A 67 -9.18 5.41 20.69
C SER A 67 -8.92 5.79 19.24
N THR A 68 -9.97 6.22 18.54
CA THR A 68 -9.88 6.78 17.18
C THR A 68 -8.95 7.99 17.12
N ARG A 69 -8.72 8.69 18.25
CA ARG A 69 -7.79 9.81 18.35
C ARG A 69 -6.35 9.38 18.03
N VAL A 70 -5.92 8.21 18.50
CA VAL A 70 -4.55 7.71 18.27
C VAL A 70 -4.34 7.42 16.78
N LEU A 71 -5.34 6.85 16.12
CA LEU A 71 -5.33 6.62 14.66
C LEU A 71 -5.08 7.93 13.91
N TRP A 72 -5.92 8.94 14.15
CA TRP A 72 -5.79 10.23 13.45
C TRP A 72 -4.49 10.95 13.77
N THR A 73 -4.01 10.86 15.01
CA THR A 73 -2.71 11.43 15.40
C THR A 73 -1.57 10.74 14.63
N THR A 74 -1.62 9.42 14.50
CA THR A 74 -0.61 8.65 13.75
C THR A 74 -0.67 8.98 12.25
N CYS A 75 -1.87 9.12 11.68
CA CYS A 75 -2.07 9.59 10.30
C CYS A 75 -1.50 11.01 10.09
N ALA A 76 -1.75 11.93 11.03
CA ALA A 76 -1.28 13.30 10.96
C ALA A 76 0.25 13.43 10.99
N VAL A 77 0.97 12.42 11.51
CA VAL A 77 2.44 12.36 11.46
C VAL A 77 2.93 11.68 10.18
N ILE A 78 2.37 10.52 9.83
CA ILE A 78 2.85 9.69 8.72
C ILE A 78 2.54 10.33 7.36
N VAL A 79 1.32 10.85 7.16
CA VAL A 79 0.90 11.39 5.86
C VAL A 79 1.80 12.55 5.41
N PRO A 80 2.07 13.57 6.24
CA PRO A 80 3.00 14.63 5.86
C PRO A 80 4.42 14.12 5.63
N ALA A 81 4.93 13.19 6.45
CA ALA A 81 6.26 12.63 6.26
C ALA A 81 6.41 11.94 4.89
N VAL A 82 5.39 11.17 4.48
CA VAL A 82 5.35 10.51 3.16
C VAL A 82 5.28 11.55 2.05
N LEU A 83 4.42 12.57 2.17
CA LEU A 83 4.29 13.63 1.16
C LEU A 83 5.61 14.41 0.97
N VAL A 84 6.27 14.79 2.06
CA VAL A 84 7.58 15.47 2.01
C VAL A 84 8.61 14.56 1.35
N TYR A 85 8.66 13.28 1.72
CA TYR A 85 9.57 12.34 1.08
C TYR A 85 9.29 12.18 -0.41
N SER A 86 8.02 12.09 -0.82
CA SER A 86 7.63 12.02 -2.24
C SER A 86 8.09 13.25 -3.02
N VAL A 87 7.94 14.46 -2.46
CA VAL A 87 8.41 15.69 -3.09
C VAL A 87 9.95 15.69 -3.22
N VAL A 88 10.67 15.31 -2.18
CA VAL A 88 12.15 15.19 -2.23
C VAL A 88 12.58 14.15 -3.27
N HIS A 89 11.86 13.03 -3.37
CA HIS A 89 12.15 11.97 -4.33
C HIS A 89 11.96 12.43 -5.78
N LEU A 90 10.95 13.26 -6.05
CA LEU A 90 10.69 13.83 -7.37
C LEU A 90 11.69 14.93 -7.74
N LEU A 91 12.09 15.77 -6.79
CA LEU A 91 12.94 16.94 -7.04
C LEU A 91 14.44 16.64 -7.00
N SER A 92 14.88 15.65 -6.23
CA SER A 92 16.30 15.35 -6.07
C SER A 92 16.74 14.25 -7.03
N PRO A 93 17.65 14.49 -7.99
CA PRO A 93 18.21 13.44 -8.84
C PRO A 93 19.28 12.60 -8.13
N SER A 94 19.88 13.12 -7.04
CA SER A 94 20.97 12.42 -6.36
C SER A 94 20.46 11.36 -5.37
N PRO A 95 20.93 10.10 -5.45
CA PRO A 95 20.47 9.02 -4.57
C PRO A 95 20.87 9.25 -3.11
N ARG A 96 22.01 9.92 -2.85
CA ARG A 96 22.48 10.23 -1.49
C ARG A 96 21.54 11.19 -0.76
N VAL A 97 21.07 12.26 -1.42
CA VAL A 97 20.12 13.21 -0.80
C VAL A 97 18.79 12.53 -0.52
N ARG A 98 18.31 11.64 -1.41
CA ARG A 98 17.10 10.85 -1.17
C ARG A 98 17.24 9.97 0.08
N LEU A 99 18.37 9.27 0.24
CA LEU A 99 18.64 8.44 1.40
C LEU A 99 18.71 9.26 2.69
N VAL A 100 19.48 10.35 2.69
CA VAL A 100 19.63 11.22 3.87
C VAL A 100 18.28 11.84 4.25
N ALA A 101 17.53 12.38 3.28
CA ALA A 101 16.21 12.93 3.54
C ALA A 101 15.23 11.87 4.06
N GLY A 102 15.28 10.65 3.50
CA GLY A 102 14.49 9.52 3.98
C GLY A 102 14.82 9.16 5.43
N LEU A 103 16.11 9.12 5.78
CA LEU A 103 16.58 8.81 7.13
C LEU A 103 16.18 9.91 8.12
N VAL A 104 16.37 11.18 7.76
CA VAL A 104 15.96 12.34 8.58
C VAL A 104 14.45 12.32 8.82
N LEU A 105 13.65 12.10 7.76
CA LEU A 105 12.19 12.01 7.88
C LEU A 105 11.77 10.83 8.75
N LEU A 106 12.39 9.66 8.57
CA LEU A 106 12.10 8.47 9.36
C LEU A 106 12.38 8.72 10.85
N VAL A 107 13.54 9.29 11.18
CA VAL A 107 13.91 9.62 12.57
C VAL A 107 12.96 10.67 13.14
N SER A 108 12.65 11.73 12.40
CA SER A 108 11.74 12.79 12.85
C SER A 108 10.31 12.27 13.08
N ALA A 109 9.79 11.45 12.16
CA ALA A 109 8.46 10.87 12.26
C ALA A 109 8.41 9.87 13.41
N GLY A 110 9.45 9.03 13.55
CA GLY A 110 9.59 8.10 14.66
C GLY A 110 9.62 8.81 16.02
N ALA A 111 10.40 9.90 16.14
CA ALA A 111 10.46 10.71 17.35
C ALA A 111 9.11 11.37 17.67
N LEU A 112 8.42 11.91 16.65
CA LEU A 112 7.11 12.53 16.82
C LEU A 112 6.04 11.50 17.21
N LEU A 113 6.06 10.31 16.62
CA LEU A 113 5.19 9.21 17.01
C LEU A 113 5.48 8.73 18.43
N ALA A 114 6.75 8.60 18.82
CA ALA A 114 7.13 8.24 20.19
C ALA A 114 6.64 9.28 21.20
N ALA A 115 6.78 10.58 20.89
CA ALA A 115 6.32 11.66 21.75
C ALA A 115 4.79 11.73 21.87
N LEU A 116 4.05 11.59 20.76
CA LEU A 116 2.60 11.78 20.73
C LEU A 116 1.80 10.51 21.06
N VAL A 117 2.33 9.34 20.70
CA VAL A 117 1.63 8.04 20.81
C VAL A 117 2.29 7.12 21.84
N GLY A 118 3.54 7.38 22.26
CA GLY A 118 4.30 6.50 23.15
C GLY A 118 3.60 6.10 24.44
N GLY A 119 2.91 7.05 25.10
CA GLY A 119 2.15 6.77 26.33
C GLY A 119 0.95 5.82 26.15
N HIS A 120 0.52 5.60 24.90
CA HIS A 120 -0.56 4.69 24.54
C HIS A 120 -0.03 3.33 24.06
N LEU A 121 1.29 3.11 23.95
CA LEU A 121 1.84 1.86 23.45
C LEU A 121 1.75 0.74 24.50
N HIS A 122 1.20 -0.39 24.08
CA HIS A 122 1.05 -1.64 24.83
C HIS A 122 1.67 -2.80 24.06
N LEU A 123 2.99 -2.93 24.14
CA LEU A 123 3.71 -4.08 23.58
C LEU A 123 3.33 -5.39 24.28
N ALA A 124 2.77 -5.32 25.50
CA ALA A 124 2.23 -6.47 26.22
C ALA A 124 1.07 -7.17 25.48
N ASN A 125 0.47 -6.52 24.47
CA ASN A 125 -0.51 -7.13 23.57
C ASN A 125 0.11 -8.29 22.78
N TYR A 126 1.40 -8.24 22.46
CA TYR A 126 2.09 -9.30 21.72
C TYR A 126 2.50 -10.50 22.58
N ARG A 127 2.18 -10.50 23.88
CA ARG A 127 2.48 -11.65 24.74
C ARG A 127 1.84 -12.95 24.24
N PHE A 128 0.76 -12.88 23.47
CA PHE A 128 0.08 -14.05 22.89
C PHE A 128 0.97 -14.89 21.99
N LEU A 129 2.03 -14.28 21.43
CA LEU A 129 2.98 -14.99 20.60
C LEU A 129 3.82 -15.98 21.41
N TRP A 130 3.98 -15.78 22.72
CA TRP A 130 4.78 -16.66 23.59
C TRP A 130 4.00 -17.29 24.75
N ARG A 131 2.84 -16.74 25.14
CA ARG A 131 1.97 -17.28 26.20
C ARG A 131 0.61 -17.70 25.66
N THR A 132 0.18 -18.92 25.99
CA THR A 132 -1.08 -19.55 25.56
C THR A 132 -2.30 -19.05 26.34
N ASN A 133 -2.18 -18.86 27.65
CA ASN A 133 -3.30 -18.52 28.54
C ASN A 133 -3.31 -17.06 29.00
N ILE A 134 -3.66 -16.16 28.09
CA ILE A 134 -3.73 -14.72 28.40
C ILE A 134 -5.06 -14.36 29.10
N ILE A 135 -6.10 -15.13 28.82
CA ILE A 135 -7.45 -14.87 29.34
C ILE A 135 -7.53 -15.17 30.84
N GLU A 136 -6.81 -16.18 31.33
CA GLU A 136 -6.71 -16.51 32.76
C GLU A 136 -6.04 -15.41 33.59
N GLU A 137 -5.13 -14.64 33.01
CA GLU A 137 -4.46 -13.50 33.68
C GLU A 137 -5.33 -12.23 33.71
N ILE A 138 -6.23 -12.04 32.74
CA ILE A 138 -6.99 -10.79 32.55
C ILE A 138 -8.43 -10.89 33.09
N ARG A 139 -9.07 -12.06 32.96
CA ARG A 139 -10.37 -12.37 33.56
C ARG A 139 -10.16 -13.59 34.46
N SER A 140 -10.20 -13.35 35.77
CA SER A 140 -10.11 -14.33 36.87
C SER A 140 -10.46 -15.78 36.48
N LYS A 141 -9.69 -16.73 37.04
CA LYS A 141 -9.75 -18.21 36.88
C LYS A 141 -11.15 -18.84 36.77
N ALA A 142 -12.21 -18.15 37.22
CA ALA A 142 -13.59 -18.61 37.20
C ALA A 142 -14.30 -18.57 35.83
N THR A 143 -13.77 -17.85 34.82
CA THR A 143 -14.47 -17.67 33.51
C THR A 143 -13.72 -18.21 32.28
N ALA A 144 -12.49 -18.72 32.44
CA ALA A 144 -11.64 -19.19 31.36
C ALA A 144 -11.55 -20.72 31.35
N GLY A 145 -12.63 -21.41 31.01
CA GLY A 145 -12.71 -22.87 31.01
C GLY A 145 -11.95 -23.58 29.89
N GLY A 146 -10.92 -22.98 29.29
CA GLY A 146 -10.20 -23.61 28.18
C GLY A 146 -8.79 -23.09 27.97
N GLN A 147 -7.81 -24.00 27.93
CA GLN A 147 -6.47 -23.72 27.41
C GLN A 147 -6.58 -23.49 25.90
N PHE A 148 -6.19 -22.30 25.43
CA PHE A 148 -6.11 -22.04 24.00
C PHE A 148 -4.78 -22.58 23.43
N PRO A 149 -4.79 -23.22 22.25
CA PRO A 149 -3.56 -23.63 21.60
C PRO A 149 -2.69 -22.41 21.28
N SER A 150 -1.37 -22.58 21.26
CA SER A 150 -0.46 -21.49 20.95
C SER A 150 -0.70 -20.96 19.55
N VAL A 151 -0.49 -19.65 19.35
CA VAL A 151 -0.67 -19.01 18.05
C VAL A 151 0.22 -19.64 16.98
N TRP A 152 1.40 -20.14 17.35
CA TRP A 152 2.29 -20.85 16.42
C TRP A 152 1.73 -22.18 15.95
N ILE A 153 1.04 -22.93 16.82
CA ILE A 153 0.37 -24.18 16.41
C ILE A 153 -0.78 -23.85 15.46
N ALA A 154 -1.62 -22.87 15.81
CA ALA A 154 -2.71 -22.42 14.95
C ALA A 154 -2.18 -21.94 13.58
N PHE A 155 -1.15 -21.10 13.58
CA PHE A 155 -0.49 -20.60 12.38
C PHE A 155 0.06 -21.73 11.51
N ARG A 156 0.80 -22.69 12.10
CA ARG A 156 1.35 -23.83 11.36
C ARG A 156 0.25 -24.69 10.75
N ASN A 157 -0.82 -24.94 11.49
CA ASN A 157 -1.96 -25.73 10.98
C ASN A 157 -2.65 -25.00 9.82
N SER A 158 -2.92 -23.70 9.94
CA SER A 158 -3.48 -22.89 8.86
C SER A 158 -2.55 -22.84 7.65
N LEU A 159 -1.24 -22.70 7.85
CA LEU A 159 -0.26 -22.69 6.78
C LEU A 159 -0.22 -24.02 6.02
N ALA A 160 -0.19 -25.14 6.75
CA ALA A 160 -0.21 -26.47 6.15
C ALA A 160 -1.49 -26.67 5.32
N LEU A 161 -2.66 -26.34 5.88
CA LEU A 161 -3.94 -26.44 5.17
C LEU A 161 -3.97 -25.57 3.92
N ALA A 162 -3.53 -24.30 4.03
CA ALA A 162 -3.50 -23.39 2.90
C ALA A 162 -2.59 -23.89 1.78
N LEU A 163 -1.40 -24.41 2.11
CA LEU A 163 -0.46 -24.96 1.13
C LEU A 163 -1.00 -26.23 0.46
N SER A 164 -1.53 -27.17 1.24
CA SER A 164 -2.14 -28.39 0.72
C SER A 164 -3.32 -28.08 -0.20
N GLN A 165 -4.22 -27.18 0.22
CA GLN A 165 -5.35 -26.75 -0.58
C GLN A 165 -4.89 -26.06 -1.88
N THR A 166 -3.89 -25.18 -1.79
CA THR A 166 -3.33 -24.52 -2.99
C THR A 166 -2.78 -25.53 -3.97
N LEU A 167 -2.05 -26.54 -3.50
CA LEU A 167 -1.50 -27.60 -4.35
C LEU A 167 -2.62 -28.38 -5.06
N VAL A 168 -3.64 -28.82 -4.31
CA VAL A 168 -4.79 -29.54 -4.87
C VAL A 168 -5.50 -28.70 -5.93
N ILE A 169 -5.77 -27.43 -5.63
CA ILE A 169 -6.43 -26.51 -6.59
C ILE A 169 -5.57 -26.37 -7.84
N LEU A 170 -4.27 -26.11 -7.71
CA LEU A 170 -3.38 -25.95 -8.86
C LEU A 170 -3.34 -27.22 -9.71
N THR A 171 -3.21 -28.39 -9.12
CA THR A 171 -3.17 -29.66 -9.86
C THR A 171 -4.50 -29.90 -10.57
N VAL A 172 -5.61 -29.88 -9.84
CA VAL A 172 -6.94 -30.20 -10.40
C VAL A 172 -7.37 -29.16 -11.43
N ALA A 173 -7.23 -27.86 -11.14
CA ALA A 173 -7.63 -26.80 -12.06
C ALA A 173 -6.75 -26.76 -13.31
N SER A 174 -5.44 -27.03 -13.20
CA SER A 174 -4.56 -27.09 -14.37
C SER A 174 -4.89 -28.28 -15.27
N LEU A 175 -5.13 -29.47 -14.69
CA LEU A 175 -5.56 -30.64 -15.46
C LEU A 175 -6.93 -30.39 -16.11
N ALA A 176 -7.92 -29.92 -15.35
CA ALA A 176 -9.24 -29.59 -15.89
C ALA A 176 -9.16 -28.53 -17.00
N GLY A 177 -8.39 -27.47 -16.78
CA GLY A 177 -8.14 -26.42 -17.77
C GLY A 177 -7.48 -26.96 -19.03
N TYR A 178 -6.48 -27.83 -18.90
CA TYR A 178 -5.86 -28.51 -20.03
C TYR A 178 -6.88 -29.34 -20.82
N TYR A 179 -7.68 -30.15 -20.13
CA TYR A 179 -8.69 -30.99 -20.76
C TYR A 179 -9.76 -30.17 -21.50
N VAL A 180 -10.31 -29.14 -20.86
CA VAL A 180 -11.29 -28.23 -21.49
C VAL A 180 -10.67 -27.48 -22.68
N SER A 181 -9.43 -27.03 -22.56
CA SER A 181 -8.79 -26.25 -23.64
C SER A 181 -8.42 -27.10 -24.86
N ARG A 182 -8.12 -28.38 -24.67
CA ARG A 182 -7.52 -29.22 -25.73
C ARG A 182 -8.42 -30.30 -26.28
N PHE A 183 -9.43 -30.73 -25.53
CA PHE A 183 -10.35 -31.78 -25.96
C PHE A 183 -11.71 -31.19 -26.30
N ALA A 184 -12.23 -31.56 -27.47
CA ALA A 184 -13.60 -31.26 -27.86
C ALA A 184 -14.51 -32.35 -27.27
N PHE A 185 -15.17 -32.03 -26.15
CA PHE A 185 -16.20 -32.89 -25.59
C PHE A 185 -17.48 -32.74 -26.45
N ARG A 186 -17.92 -33.84 -27.06
CA ARG A 186 -19.19 -33.93 -27.81
C ARG A 186 -20.32 -34.42 -26.91
#